data_AF-A0AAN7ACI7-F1
#
_entry.id   AF-A0AAN7ACI7-F1
#
_cell.length_a   1.000
_cell.length_b   1.000
_cell.length_c   1.000
_cell.angle_alpha   90.00
_cell.angle_beta   90.00
_cell.angle_gamma   90.00
#
_symmetry.space_group_name_H-M   'P 1'
#
loop_
_entity.id
_entity.type
_entity.pdbx_description
1 polymer ?
#
loop_
_entity_poly.entity_id
_entity_poly.type
_entity_poly.pdbx_seq_one_letter_code
_entity_poly.pdbx_strand_id
1 'polypeptide(L)'
;MRRMRDTWVDPKAVVVRRLVDVWWSRWAVLVVLPASLAVAWCAIPFPQYPLPYDDDDPGVPGQVPGRKVPGHGAARVQVNFWFFLFVYYSFYNLTALIWITKVFNIYSLNWWPQSLGFPVTVSAIAILSLAAPLPLYLVPEARWLTVHNTVWISWTFCIMAMPVAIAFFILLTNERHLGLRHSLSETQRIFTSSWWTGDRDDTISRRERRQRAALDPSAFDPNADPSQIGYNDSRYQPRARRIRRRWLPASFVRFVWFCLALLIGLLAYVIGEAYAEIYLRTLPHNNLETIVYVYGWISTVHLLDGLTGWILGGQEGERVGSYPLSWIFKLYFMLTYQTYVRALYARLRDPKQFMYLQILSSTGLIVVTPILMSRPVHWFLSVLGINGQSYGSYQKICIRNVFIRFMAENASMLAFLGSVVVLHFGANKDVYPYFAFDGGVWDETEQYTFDLTFKASSITWGCELAASFVVAGLIRLIYGVSVVVEGKLDFAVWPELLPTAVAVTLHVLQNMLFSIVRLQFR
;
A
#
# COMPACT_ATOMS: atom_id res chain seq x y z
N MET A 1 1.47 16.45 23.90
CA MET A 1 0.25 16.41 23.05
C MET A 1 0.37 17.20 21.75
N ARG A 2 0.71 18.50 21.73
CA ARG A 2 0.79 19.30 20.48
C ARG A 2 1.72 18.69 19.41
N ARG A 3 2.92 18.24 19.80
CA ARG A 3 3.87 17.60 18.87
C ARG A 3 3.34 16.29 18.25
N MET A 4 2.57 15.50 18.99
CA MET A 4 1.95 14.27 18.46
C MET A 4 0.85 14.59 17.46
N ARG A 5 -0.01 15.59 17.78
CA ARG A 5 -1.02 16.07 16.84
C ARG A 5 -0.38 16.60 15.56
N ASP A 6 0.64 17.43 15.68
CA ASP A 6 1.38 18.06 14.57
C ASP A 6 2.26 17.07 13.78
N THR A 7 2.28 15.78 14.15
CA THR A 7 3.02 14.72 13.45
C THR A 7 2.07 13.68 12.84
N TRP A 8 1.01 13.31 13.56
CA TRP A 8 0.15 12.16 13.19
C TRP A 8 -1.23 12.56 12.69
N VAL A 9 -1.78 13.67 13.17
CA VAL A 9 -3.16 14.09 12.85
C VAL A 9 -3.11 15.16 11.76
N ASP A 10 -2.44 16.28 12.07
CA ASP A 10 -2.28 17.45 11.21
C ASP A 10 -0.77 17.70 10.96
N PRO A 11 -0.10 16.87 10.14
CA PRO A 11 1.36 16.85 10.04
C PRO A 11 1.90 18.17 9.48
N LYS A 12 2.72 18.86 10.27
CA LYS A 12 3.38 20.11 9.86
C LYS A 12 4.73 19.83 9.24
N ALA A 13 5.01 20.42 8.09
CA ALA A 13 6.27 20.26 7.36
C ALA A 13 7.52 20.49 8.23
N VAL A 14 7.50 21.49 9.12
CA VAL A 14 8.63 21.77 10.03
C VAL A 14 8.88 20.64 11.02
N VAL A 15 7.82 20.03 11.55
CA VAL A 15 7.93 18.94 12.55
C VAL A 15 8.40 17.66 11.87
N VAL A 16 7.78 17.32 10.73
CA VAL A 16 8.15 16.15 9.92
C VAL A 16 9.59 16.25 9.44
N ARG A 17 10.02 17.41 8.94
CA ARG A 17 11.40 17.64 8.50
C ARG A 17 12.40 17.38 9.64
N ARG A 18 12.15 17.92 10.84
CA ARG A 18 13.03 17.67 12.01
C ARG A 18 13.11 16.20 12.39
N LEU A 19 12.00 15.47 12.30
CA LEU A 19 11.94 14.04 12.62
C LEU A 19 12.68 13.18 11.59
N VAL A 20 12.55 13.52 10.31
CA VAL A 20 13.12 12.76 9.19
C VAL A 20 14.60 13.10 8.95
N ASP A 21 15.06 14.27 9.42
CA ASP A 21 16.45 14.69 9.21
C ASP A 21 17.45 13.81 9.97
N VAL A 22 17.17 13.53 11.24
CA VAL A 22 18.00 12.64 12.06
C VAL A 22 17.77 11.19 11.65
N TRP A 23 18.87 10.48 11.32
CA TRP A 23 18.77 9.13 10.76
C TRP A 23 18.16 8.10 11.72
N TRP A 24 18.55 8.13 13.00
CA TRP A 24 17.98 7.25 14.03
C TRP A 24 16.49 7.51 14.25
N SER A 25 16.09 8.78 14.29
CA SER A 25 14.67 9.17 14.42
C SER A 25 13.85 8.70 13.22
N ARG A 26 14.37 8.93 12.00
CA ARG A 26 13.74 8.45 10.76
C ARG A 26 13.56 6.94 10.77
N TRP A 27 14.61 6.19 11.12
CA TRP A 27 14.57 4.73 11.17
C TRP A 27 13.61 4.24 12.27
N ALA A 28 13.65 4.85 13.45
CA ALA A 28 12.73 4.52 14.53
C ALA A 28 11.25 4.71 14.13
N VAL A 29 10.92 5.81 13.45
CA VAL A 29 9.54 6.13 13.08
C VAL A 29 9.05 5.32 11.88
N LEU A 30 9.87 5.16 10.84
CA LEU A 30 9.44 4.51 9.59
C LEU A 30 9.57 2.99 9.59
N VAL A 31 10.49 2.44 10.40
CA VAL A 31 10.81 1.00 10.41
C VAL A 31 10.41 0.39 11.76
N VAL A 32 10.98 0.86 12.85
CA VAL A 32 10.83 0.20 14.16
C VAL A 32 9.41 0.34 14.70
N LEU A 33 8.82 1.53 14.63
CA LEU A 33 7.48 1.79 15.15
C LEU A 33 6.40 0.89 14.51
N PRO A 34 6.20 0.86 13.18
CA PRO A 34 5.17 0.00 12.60
C PRO A 34 5.47 -1.50 12.82
N ALA A 35 6.73 -1.92 12.78
CA ALA A 35 7.09 -3.32 13.01
C ALA A 35 6.87 -3.76 14.47
N SER A 36 7.27 -2.95 15.44
CA SER A 36 7.02 -3.22 16.87
C SER A 36 5.53 -3.22 17.21
N LEU A 37 4.73 -2.32 16.61
CA LEU A 37 3.28 -2.33 16.78
C LEU A 37 2.64 -3.60 16.21
N ALA A 38 3.08 -4.07 15.04
CA ALA A 38 2.59 -5.32 14.46
C ALA A 38 2.94 -6.54 15.34
N VAL A 39 4.19 -6.61 15.83
CA VAL A 39 4.67 -7.69 16.70
C VAL A 39 3.98 -7.63 18.08
N ALA A 40 3.80 -6.45 18.65
CA ALA A 40 3.09 -6.29 19.93
C ALA A 40 1.63 -6.72 19.80
N TRP A 41 0.98 -6.42 18.67
CA TRP A 41 -0.39 -6.85 18.40
C TRP A 41 -0.52 -8.38 18.30
N CYS A 42 0.41 -9.08 17.64
CA CYS A 42 0.37 -10.55 17.60
C CYS A 42 0.82 -11.22 18.91
N ALA A 43 1.49 -10.48 19.80
CA ALA A 43 1.89 -10.95 21.13
C ALA A 43 0.72 -11.02 22.14
N ILE A 44 -0.41 -10.37 21.84
CA ILE A 44 -1.56 -10.29 22.75
C ILE A 44 -2.10 -11.71 23.02
N PRO A 45 -2.05 -12.22 24.27
CA PRO A 45 -2.33 -13.62 24.55
C PRO A 45 -3.79 -13.98 24.29
N PHE A 46 -4.03 -14.97 23.43
CA PHE A 46 -5.37 -15.50 23.19
C PHE A 46 -5.82 -16.43 24.32
N PRO A 47 -7.09 -16.34 24.76
CA PRO A 47 -7.72 -17.40 25.53
C PRO A 47 -7.90 -18.65 24.65
N GLN A 48 -7.19 -19.72 25.00
CA GLN A 48 -7.11 -20.96 24.22
C GLN A 48 -7.85 -22.10 24.93
N TYR A 49 -8.47 -22.98 24.14
CA TYR A 49 -9.17 -24.18 24.59
C TYR A 49 -8.71 -25.39 23.77
N PRO A 50 -8.67 -26.59 24.37
CA PRO A 50 -8.34 -27.81 23.64
C PRO A 50 -9.37 -28.10 22.54
N LEU A 51 -8.92 -28.70 21.44
CA LEU A 51 -9.81 -29.21 20.41
C LEU A 51 -10.68 -30.35 20.98
N PRO A 52 -11.97 -30.44 20.62
CA PRO A 52 -12.77 -31.63 20.90
C PRO A 52 -12.10 -32.79 20.17
N TYR A 53 -11.74 -33.84 20.91
CA TYR A 53 -11.29 -35.10 20.32
C TYR A 53 -12.46 -35.68 19.52
N ASP A 54 -12.21 -36.12 18.28
CA ASP A 54 -13.08 -37.12 17.66
C ASP A 54 -12.80 -38.43 18.41
N ASP A 55 -13.66 -38.80 19.35
CA ASP A 55 -13.63 -40.10 20.04
C ASP A 55 -14.07 -41.27 19.11
N ASP A 56 -14.23 -41.03 17.81
CA ASP A 56 -14.81 -41.96 16.83
C ASP A 56 -13.78 -42.58 15.84
N ASP A 57 -12.60 -43.00 16.32
CA ASP A 57 -11.83 -44.05 15.61
C ASP A 57 -11.61 -45.29 16.50
N PRO A 58 -12.67 -46.08 16.77
CA PRO A 58 -12.57 -47.33 17.49
C PRO A 58 -12.03 -48.42 16.55
N GLY A 59 -10.72 -48.41 16.26
CA GLY A 59 -10.21 -49.29 15.20
C GLY A 59 -8.81 -49.88 15.29
N VAL A 60 -7.89 -49.38 16.13
CA VAL A 60 -6.51 -49.92 16.14
C VAL A 60 -6.00 -50.15 17.58
N PRO A 61 -6.00 -51.39 18.09
CA PRO A 61 -5.41 -51.70 19.37
C PRO A 61 -3.87 -51.63 19.26
N GLY A 62 -3.25 -50.72 20.03
CA GLY A 62 -1.80 -50.61 20.14
C GLY A 62 -1.20 -49.21 19.98
N GLN A 63 -2.01 -48.20 19.69
CA GLN A 63 -1.52 -46.83 19.51
C GLN A 63 -1.47 -46.10 20.87
N VAL A 64 -0.25 -45.90 21.37
CA VAL A 64 0.07 -45.04 22.52
C VAL A 64 -0.59 -43.66 22.31
N PRO A 65 -1.13 -42.97 23.34
CA PRO A 65 -1.81 -41.68 23.18
C PRO A 65 -0.80 -40.58 22.84
N GLY A 66 -0.40 -40.55 21.57
CA GLY A 66 0.50 -39.59 20.95
C GLY A 66 -0.32 -38.65 20.08
N ARG A 67 -0.49 -37.42 20.57
CA ARG A 67 -1.03 -36.25 19.89
C ARG A 67 -0.54 -36.20 18.44
N LYS A 68 -1.35 -36.62 17.46
CA LYS A 68 -1.06 -36.44 16.04
C LYS A 68 -1.10 -34.93 15.80
N VAL A 69 0.07 -34.29 15.80
CA VAL A 69 0.18 -32.85 15.62
C VAL A 69 -0.44 -32.54 14.27
N PRO A 70 -1.54 -31.76 14.20
CA PRO A 70 -2.14 -31.40 12.94
C PRO A 70 -1.07 -30.77 12.04
N GLY A 71 -1.05 -31.15 10.75
CA GLY A 71 -0.06 -30.65 9.80
C GLY A 71 -0.01 -29.11 9.77
N HIS A 72 1.07 -28.54 9.20
CA HIS A 72 1.40 -27.10 9.20
C HIS A 72 0.28 -26.11 8.74
N GLY A 73 -0.87 -26.60 8.27
CA GLY A 73 -2.05 -25.82 7.88
C GLY A 73 -3.27 -25.91 8.80
N ALA A 74 -3.30 -26.79 9.81
CA ALA A 74 -4.48 -27.01 10.65
C ALA A 74 -4.39 -26.28 12.00
N ALA A 75 -5.55 -25.86 12.53
CA ALA A 75 -5.63 -25.24 13.85
C ALA A 75 -5.25 -26.25 14.94
N ARG A 76 -4.49 -25.81 15.96
CA ARG A 76 -4.07 -26.65 17.09
C ARG A 76 -4.90 -26.45 18.35
N VAL A 77 -5.58 -25.31 18.45
CA VAL A 77 -6.37 -24.87 19.59
C VAL A 77 -7.62 -24.14 19.13
N GLN A 78 -8.66 -24.17 19.95
CA GLN A 78 -9.80 -23.28 19.78
C GLN A 78 -9.53 -21.96 20.50
N VAL A 79 -9.93 -20.85 19.90
CA VAL A 79 -9.79 -19.50 20.46
C VAL A 79 -11.15 -18.93 20.86
N ASN A 80 -11.16 -18.04 21.84
CA ASN A 80 -12.37 -17.32 22.23
C ASN A 80 -12.80 -16.33 21.13
N PHE A 81 -14.01 -16.51 20.59
CA PHE A 81 -14.56 -15.67 19.52
C PHE A 81 -14.68 -14.20 19.91
N TRP A 82 -15.20 -13.91 21.11
CA TRP A 82 -15.42 -12.54 21.57
C TRP A 82 -14.12 -11.77 21.77
N PHE A 83 -13.12 -12.43 22.34
CA PHE A 83 -11.78 -11.86 22.45
C PHE A 83 -11.18 -11.58 21.07
N PHE A 84 -11.28 -12.54 20.16
CA PHE A 84 -10.82 -12.36 18.79
C PHE A 84 -11.51 -11.16 18.13
N LEU A 85 -12.84 -11.07 18.20
CA LEU A 85 -13.60 -10.01 17.54
C LEU A 85 -13.31 -8.63 18.11
N PHE A 86 -13.42 -8.47 19.45
CA PHE A 86 -13.36 -7.17 20.10
C PHE A 86 -11.96 -6.65 20.39
N VAL A 87 -10.97 -7.55 20.52
CA VAL A 87 -9.59 -7.13 20.81
C VAL A 87 -8.76 -7.29 19.55
N TYR A 88 -8.59 -8.52 19.06
CA TYR A 88 -7.62 -8.79 18.02
C TYR A 88 -8.02 -8.21 16.65
N TYR A 89 -9.23 -8.52 16.20
CA TYR A 89 -9.79 -8.11 14.91
C TYR A 89 -10.19 -6.63 14.90
N SER A 90 -10.61 -6.06 16.04
CA SER A 90 -10.94 -4.64 16.14
C SER A 90 -9.71 -3.75 15.92
N PHE A 91 -8.56 -4.08 16.52
CA PHE A 91 -7.30 -3.34 16.30
C PHE A 91 -6.85 -3.44 14.85
N TYR A 92 -6.99 -4.62 14.25
CA TYR A 92 -6.69 -4.84 12.84
C TYR A 92 -7.55 -3.95 11.92
N ASN A 93 -8.87 -3.94 12.12
CA ASN A 93 -9.80 -3.08 11.39
C ASN A 93 -9.54 -1.58 11.63
N LEU A 94 -9.19 -1.20 12.86
CA LEU A 94 -8.86 0.18 13.18
C LEU A 94 -7.64 0.66 12.39
N THR A 95 -6.58 -0.13 12.33
CA THR A 95 -5.40 0.17 11.49
C THR A 95 -5.81 0.32 10.03
N ALA A 96 -6.63 -0.60 9.51
CA ALA A 96 -7.10 -0.57 8.12
C ALA A 96 -7.88 0.72 7.81
N LEU A 97 -8.74 1.15 8.74
CA LEU A 97 -9.53 2.38 8.63
C LEU A 97 -8.65 3.65 8.74
N ILE A 98 -7.64 3.64 9.60
CA ILE A 98 -6.64 4.73 9.69
C ILE A 98 -5.87 4.84 8.38
N TRP A 99 -5.40 3.72 7.84
CA TRP A 99 -4.67 3.65 6.59
C TRP A 99 -5.47 4.24 5.43
N ILE A 100 -6.71 3.78 5.21
CA ILE A 100 -7.53 4.30 4.12
C ILE A 100 -7.85 5.79 4.30
N THR A 101 -8.15 6.22 5.54
CA THR A 101 -8.37 7.64 5.85
C THR A 101 -7.16 8.50 5.49
N LYS A 102 -5.95 8.01 5.79
CA LYS A 102 -4.70 8.71 5.45
C LYS A 102 -4.44 8.76 3.95
N VAL A 103 -4.82 7.74 3.21
CA VAL A 103 -4.79 7.78 1.74
C VAL A 103 -5.74 8.85 1.19
N PHE A 104 -6.96 8.98 1.74
CA PHE A 104 -7.90 10.05 1.37
C PHE A 104 -7.38 11.44 1.74
N ASN A 105 -6.67 11.59 2.85
CA ASN A 105 -6.00 12.85 3.21
C ASN A 105 -4.94 13.25 2.17
N ILE A 106 -4.12 12.30 1.70
CA ILE A 106 -3.16 12.54 0.61
C ILE A 106 -3.88 12.92 -0.70
N TYR A 107 -5.02 12.27 -0.98
CA TYR A 107 -5.87 12.63 -2.11
C TYR A 107 -6.63 13.95 -1.90
N SER A 108 -6.53 14.56 -0.70
CA SER A 108 -7.19 15.82 -0.32
C SER A 108 -8.72 15.79 -0.49
N LEU A 109 -9.34 14.64 -0.24
CA LEU A 109 -10.78 14.46 -0.31
C LEU A 109 -11.35 14.03 1.05
N ASN A 110 -12.25 14.86 1.58
CA ASN A 110 -13.02 14.49 2.76
C ASN A 110 -14.10 13.50 2.34
N TRP A 111 -13.97 12.26 2.82
CA TRP A 111 -14.88 11.18 2.46
C TRP A 111 -16.12 11.09 3.36
N TRP A 112 -16.14 11.79 4.50
CA TRP A 112 -17.29 11.79 5.41
C TRP A 112 -18.30 12.89 5.07
N PRO A 113 -19.61 12.66 5.32
CA PRO A 113 -20.64 13.67 5.12
C PRO A 113 -20.50 14.81 6.12
N GLN A 114 -20.73 16.04 5.65
CA GLN A 114 -20.62 17.26 6.48
C GLN A 114 -21.63 17.31 7.63
N SER A 115 -22.77 16.61 7.50
CA SER A 115 -23.82 16.56 8.52
C SER A 115 -23.46 15.73 9.75
N LEU A 116 -22.72 14.63 9.57
CA LEU A 116 -22.32 13.73 10.66
C LEU A 116 -20.95 14.08 11.23
N GLY A 117 -20.05 14.62 10.40
CA GLY A 117 -18.67 14.90 10.78
C GLY A 117 -17.81 13.63 10.91
N PHE A 118 -16.50 13.82 10.94
CA PHE A 118 -15.53 12.73 10.91
C PHE A 118 -15.66 11.73 12.08
N PRO A 119 -15.72 12.16 13.36
CA PRO A 119 -15.70 11.22 14.48
C PRO A 119 -16.91 10.28 14.50
N VAL A 120 -18.10 10.80 14.18
CA VAL A 120 -19.33 10.02 14.17
C VAL A 120 -19.34 9.01 13.02
N THR A 121 -18.96 9.43 11.81
CA THR A 121 -18.91 8.53 10.65
C THR A 121 -17.89 7.41 10.84
N VAL A 122 -16.69 7.73 11.35
CA VAL A 122 -15.66 6.71 11.64
C VAL A 122 -16.12 5.75 12.74
N SER A 123 -16.73 6.27 13.81
CA SER A 123 -17.24 5.43 14.90
C SER A 123 -18.36 4.51 14.42
N ALA A 124 -19.27 4.99 13.56
CA ALA A 124 -20.33 4.18 12.97
C ALA A 124 -19.76 3.04 12.10
N ILE A 125 -18.75 3.32 11.26
CA ILE A 125 -18.06 2.29 10.47
C ILE A 125 -17.34 1.30 11.38
N ALA A 126 -16.69 1.76 12.44
CA ALA A 126 -16.03 0.88 13.41
C ALA A 126 -17.03 -0.04 14.13
N ILE A 127 -18.18 0.48 14.56
CA ILE A 127 -19.25 -0.33 15.15
C ILE A 127 -19.79 -1.35 14.12
N LEU A 128 -20.05 -0.92 12.89
CA LEU A 128 -20.50 -1.81 11.81
C LEU A 128 -19.49 -2.94 11.54
N SER A 129 -18.19 -2.63 11.57
CA SER A 129 -17.10 -3.61 11.37
C SER A 129 -17.10 -4.73 12.40
N LEU A 130 -17.60 -4.46 13.61
CA LEU A 130 -17.72 -5.43 14.70
C LEU A 130 -19.09 -6.11 14.74
N ALA A 131 -20.14 -5.41 14.34
CA ALA A 131 -21.50 -5.92 14.41
C ALA A 131 -21.81 -6.95 13.32
N ALA A 132 -21.36 -6.72 12.08
CA ALA A 132 -21.74 -7.58 10.95
C ALA A 132 -21.15 -9.00 10.97
N PRO A 133 -19.99 -9.29 11.61
CA PRO A 133 -19.53 -10.67 11.80
C PRO A 133 -20.29 -11.45 12.87
N LEU A 134 -21.07 -10.79 13.76
CA LEU A 134 -21.78 -11.48 14.84
C LEU A 134 -22.79 -12.54 14.33
N PRO A 135 -23.64 -12.25 13.31
CA PRO A 135 -24.53 -13.25 12.76
C PRO A 135 -23.80 -14.46 12.15
N LEU A 136 -22.60 -14.27 11.58
CA LEU A 136 -21.83 -15.38 11.00
C LEU A 136 -21.40 -16.41 12.04
N TYR A 137 -21.20 -15.98 13.30
CA TYR A 137 -20.87 -16.87 14.40
C TYR A 137 -22.10 -17.47 15.08
N LEU A 138 -23.18 -16.68 15.22
CA LEU A 138 -24.41 -17.12 15.87
C LEU A 138 -25.24 -18.09 15.04
N VAL A 139 -25.15 -18.02 13.70
CA VAL A 139 -25.88 -18.91 12.78
C VAL A 139 -25.04 -20.18 12.53
N PRO A 140 -25.54 -21.38 12.90
CA PRO A 140 -24.78 -22.63 12.75
C PRO A 140 -24.34 -22.92 11.31
N GLU A 141 -25.20 -22.60 10.34
CA GLU A 141 -24.97 -22.82 8.90
C GLU A 141 -23.86 -21.92 8.34
N ALA A 142 -23.59 -20.77 8.97
CA ALA A 142 -22.56 -19.82 8.54
C ALA A 142 -21.23 -19.99 9.29
N ARG A 143 -21.21 -20.80 10.36
CA ARG A 143 -20.06 -20.92 11.26
C ARG A 143 -18.80 -21.44 10.55
N TRP A 144 -18.93 -22.25 9.52
CA TRP A 144 -17.78 -22.74 8.73
C TRP A 144 -17.00 -21.60 8.06
N LEU A 145 -17.65 -20.47 7.74
CA LEU A 145 -16.99 -19.28 7.18
C LEU A 145 -16.02 -18.65 8.18
N THR A 146 -16.32 -18.73 9.47
CA THR A 146 -15.51 -18.07 10.52
C THR A 146 -14.12 -18.71 10.68
N VAL A 147 -13.94 -19.96 10.23
CA VAL A 147 -12.66 -20.68 10.24
C VAL A 147 -11.69 -20.13 9.17
N HIS A 148 -12.22 -19.51 8.11
CA HIS A 148 -11.45 -19.08 6.95
C HIS A 148 -10.96 -17.64 7.13
N ASN A 149 -9.64 -17.42 7.13
CA ASN A 149 -9.03 -16.09 7.22
C ASN A 149 -9.47 -15.18 6.06
N THR A 150 -9.70 -15.75 4.87
CA THR A 150 -10.20 -15.06 3.68
C THR A 150 -11.51 -14.31 3.95
N VAL A 151 -12.40 -14.82 4.80
CA VAL A 151 -13.67 -14.18 5.13
C VAL A 151 -13.44 -12.90 5.95
N TRP A 152 -12.59 -12.98 6.97
CA TRP A 152 -12.25 -11.84 7.82
C TRP A 152 -11.46 -10.76 7.08
N ILE A 153 -10.54 -11.17 6.20
CA ILE A 153 -9.79 -10.26 5.33
C ILE A 153 -10.76 -9.58 4.33
N SER A 154 -11.65 -10.34 3.70
CA SER A 154 -12.66 -9.80 2.78
C SER A 154 -13.60 -8.82 3.46
N TRP A 155 -14.04 -9.11 4.70
CA TRP A 155 -14.86 -8.20 5.49
C TRP A 155 -14.12 -6.89 5.80
N THR A 156 -12.85 -6.98 6.18
CA THR A 156 -11.99 -5.80 6.38
C THR A 156 -11.92 -4.95 5.11
N PHE A 157 -11.85 -5.57 3.92
CA PHE A 157 -11.89 -4.82 2.67
C PHE A 157 -13.23 -4.18 2.38
N CYS A 158 -14.36 -4.82 2.71
CA CYS A 158 -15.66 -4.18 2.64
C CYS A 158 -15.69 -2.91 3.51
N ILE A 159 -15.12 -2.96 4.71
CA ILE A 159 -15.01 -1.81 5.61
C ILE A 159 -14.09 -0.72 5.04
N MET A 160 -12.94 -1.09 4.46
CA MET A 160 -12.05 -0.15 3.79
C MET A 160 -12.66 0.47 2.53
N ALA A 161 -13.59 -0.21 1.87
CA ALA A 161 -14.33 0.30 0.72
C ALA A 161 -15.46 1.27 1.13
N MET A 162 -15.93 1.26 2.37
CA MET A 162 -16.99 2.17 2.84
C MET A 162 -16.64 3.65 2.66
N PRO A 163 -15.45 4.15 3.05
CA PRO A 163 -15.02 5.52 2.73
C PRO A 163 -15.09 5.85 1.24
N VAL A 164 -14.72 4.90 0.37
CA VAL A 164 -14.78 5.07 -1.09
C VAL A 164 -16.22 5.17 -1.57
N ALA A 165 -17.10 4.28 -1.10
CA ALA A 165 -18.51 4.27 -1.43
C ALA A 165 -19.23 5.55 -0.97
N ILE A 166 -18.94 6.01 0.26
CA ILE A 166 -19.49 7.25 0.80
C ILE A 166 -18.98 8.44 -0.01
N ALA A 167 -17.68 8.53 -0.30
CA ALA A 167 -17.13 9.60 -1.13
C ALA A 167 -17.73 9.61 -2.54
N PHE A 168 -17.93 8.44 -3.14
CA PHE A 168 -18.60 8.30 -4.43
C PHE A 168 -20.06 8.77 -4.37
N PHE A 169 -20.81 8.38 -3.34
CA PHE A 169 -22.19 8.83 -3.14
C PHE A 169 -22.29 10.33 -2.89
N ILE A 170 -21.38 10.91 -2.10
CA ILE A 170 -21.28 12.37 -1.87
C ILE A 170 -21.02 13.10 -3.18
N LEU A 171 -20.16 12.55 -4.05
CA LEU A 171 -19.88 13.13 -5.36
C LEU A 171 -21.07 12.96 -6.33
N LEU A 172 -21.83 11.87 -6.25
CA LEU A 172 -23.03 11.70 -7.08
C LEU A 172 -24.20 12.59 -6.62
N THR A 173 -24.38 12.77 -5.32
CA THR A 173 -25.51 13.52 -4.74
C THR A 173 -25.32 15.03 -4.73
N ASN A 174 -24.09 15.51 -4.52
CA ASN A 174 -23.81 16.93 -4.66
C ASN A 174 -23.70 17.29 -6.15
N GLU A 175 -24.73 17.88 -6.74
CA GLU A 175 -24.71 18.49 -8.10
C GLU A 175 -23.76 19.71 -8.23
N ARG A 176 -22.70 19.78 -7.41
CA ARG A 176 -21.71 20.86 -7.38
C ARG A 176 -20.89 20.95 -8.67
N HIS A 177 -21.05 20.00 -9.59
CA HIS A 177 -20.37 19.93 -10.89
C HIS A 177 -21.14 20.60 -12.03
N LEU A 178 -22.40 21.00 -11.81
CA LEU A 178 -23.23 21.71 -12.80
C LEU A 178 -23.30 23.23 -12.54
N GLY A 179 -22.89 23.69 -11.36
CA GLY A 179 -22.85 25.10 -11.00
C GLY A 179 -21.57 25.81 -11.44
N LEU A 180 -21.58 26.40 -12.64
CA LEU A 180 -20.51 27.25 -13.24
C LEU A 180 -20.13 28.52 -12.44
N ARG A 181 -20.45 28.63 -11.14
CA ARG A 181 -20.42 29.92 -10.41
C ARG A 181 -19.64 29.99 -9.10
N HIS A 182 -18.83 28.99 -8.75
CA HIS A 182 -17.84 29.17 -7.69
C HIS A 182 -16.43 28.99 -8.21
N SER A 183 -15.60 30.03 -8.04
CA SER A 183 -14.17 29.99 -8.27
C SER A 183 -13.59 28.77 -7.55
N LEU A 184 -12.84 27.95 -8.28
CA LEU A 184 -12.05 26.84 -7.74
C LEU A 184 -11.35 27.27 -6.46
N SER A 185 -11.39 26.45 -5.40
CA SER A 185 -10.66 26.76 -4.17
C SER A 185 -9.17 26.91 -4.49
N GLU A 186 -8.46 27.71 -3.69
CA GLU A 186 -7.02 27.95 -3.86
C GLU A 186 -6.21 26.64 -3.94
N THR A 187 -6.69 25.59 -3.28
CA THR A 187 -6.19 24.21 -3.34
C THR A 187 -6.47 23.46 -4.65
N GLN A 188 -7.63 23.67 -5.29
CA GLN A 188 -7.89 23.12 -6.64
C GLN A 188 -7.04 23.81 -7.70
N ARG A 189 -6.60 25.05 -7.44
CA ARG A 189 -5.68 25.81 -8.29
C ARG A 189 -4.30 25.14 -8.38
N ILE A 190 -3.77 24.64 -7.25
CA ILE A 190 -2.47 23.96 -7.14
C ILE A 190 -2.37 22.73 -8.07
N PHE A 191 -3.48 22.04 -8.34
CA PHE A 191 -3.53 20.86 -9.23
C PHE A 191 -3.93 21.20 -10.68
N THR A 192 -4.07 22.49 -10.99
CA THR A 192 -4.28 23.00 -12.36
C THR A 192 -3.08 23.79 -12.89
N SER A 193 -2.23 24.34 -12.02
CA SER A 193 -0.99 25.03 -12.37
C SER A 193 0.24 24.23 -11.93
N SER A 194 1.08 23.87 -12.89
CA SER A 194 2.32 23.09 -12.81
C SER A 194 3.46 23.81 -12.07
N TRP A 195 3.29 24.16 -10.80
CA TRP A 195 4.34 24.90 -10.06
C TRP A 195 5.58 24.05 -9.72
N TRP A 196 5.46 22.72 -9.64
CA TRP A 196 6.57 21.85 -9.18
C TRP A 196 7.52 21.36 -10.29
N THR A 197 7.20 21.56 -11.57
CA THR A 197 8.03 21.08 -12.71
C THR A 197 8.94 22.14 -13.31
N GLY A 198 8.93 23.38 -12.81
CA GLY A 198 9.81 24.43 -13.31
C GLY A 198 9.47 24.90 -14.74
N ASP A 199 8.31 24.52 -15.28
CA ASP A 199 7.77 25.11 -16.49
C ASP A 199 7.37 26.56 -16.19
N ARG A 200 8.25 27.48 -16.60
CA ARG A 200 8.01 28.91 -16.54
C ARG A 200 6.74 29.26 -17.31
N ASP A 201 5.79 29.87 -16.61
CA ASP A 201 4.76 30.81 -17.05
C ASP A 201 4.65 31.07 -18.58
N ASP A 202 3.97 30.19 -19.32
CA ASP A 202 3.51 30.50 -20.69
C ASP A 202 1.98 30.55 -20.84
N THR A 203 1.22 30.31 -19.77
CA THR A 203 -0.26 30.34 -19.82
C THR A 203 -0.88 31.61 -19.23
N ILE A 204 -0.13 32.40 -18.47
CA ILE A 204 -0.62 33.65 -17.83
C ILE A 204 -0.50 34.85 -18.78
N SER A 205 0.49 34.87 -19.68
CA SER A 205 0.77 35.99 -20.59
C SER A 205 -0.32 36.23 -21.66
N ARG A 206 -1.19 35.24 -21.94
CA ARG A 206 -2.24 35.38 -22.97
C ARG A 206 -3.54 36.00 -22.45
N ARG A 207 -3.78 35.96 -21.13
CA ARG A 207 -5.01 36.51 -20.54
C ARG A 207 -4.90 38.02 -20.30
N GLU A 208 -3.71 38.49 -19.96
CA GLU A 208 -3.44 39.92 -19.72
C GLU A 208 -3.22 40.72 -21.01
N ARG A 209 -2.66 40.09 -22.06
CA ARG A 209 -2.49 40.77 -23.37
C ARG A 209 -3.80 40.96 -24.15
N ARG A 210 -4.90 40.31 -23.74
CA ARG A 210 -6.23 40.48 -24.35
C ARG A 210 -7.08 41.58 -23.73
N GLN A 211 -6.68 42.14 -22.59
CA GLN A 211 -7.34 43.30 -21.99
C GLN A 211 -6.75 44.64 -22.48
N ARG A 212 -5.68 44.60 -23.30
CA ARG A 212 -5.07 45.78 -23.94
C ARG A 212 -4.85 45.61 -25.45
N ALA A 213 -5.82 45.04 -26.14
CA ALA A 213 -5.81 44.98 -27.60
C ALA A 213 -7.19 45.32 -28.17
N ALA A 214 -7.44 46.62 -28.33
CA ALA A 214 -8.15 47.28 -29.43
C ALA A 214 -8.71 48.65 -28.99
N LEU A 215 -7.81 49.61 -28.73
CA LEU A 215 -8.12 50.99 -29.15
C LEU A 215 -7.52 51.07 -30.55
N ASP A 216 -8.41 51.13 -31.53
CA ASP A 216 -8.06 51.24 -32.95
C ASP A 216 -7.41 52.62 -33.18
N PRO A 217 -6.19 52.74 -33.73
CA PRO A 217 -5.53 54.04 -33.95
C PRO A 217 -6.25 54.92 -34.98
N SER A 218 -7.30 54.42 -35.63
CA SER A 218 -8.11 55.11 -36.64
C SER A 218 -9.37 55.78 -36.08
N ALA A 219 -9.64 55.69 -34.77
CA ALA A 219 -10.85 56.27 -34.16
C ALA A 219 -10.82 57.81 -34.01
N PHE A 220 -9.77 58.48 -34.50
CA PHE A 220 -9.63 59.94 -34.50
C PHE A 220 -9.09 60.45 -35.85
N ASP A 221 -9.71 60.03 -36.95
CA ASP A 221 -9.56 60.71 -38.23
C ASP A 221 -10.75 61.67 -38.44
N PRO A 222 -10.55 63.01 -38.46
CA PRO A 222 -11.64 63.97 -38.65
C PRO A 222 -12.25 63.96 -40.06
N ASN A 223 -11.68 63.20 -41.00
CA ASN A 223 -12.09 63.19 -42.41
C ASN A 223 -12.71 61.85 -42.88
N ALA A 224 -13.08 60.96 -41.96
CA ALA A 224 -13.71 59.69 -42.35
C ALA A 224 -15.18 59.88 -42.78
N ASP A 225 -15.48 59.46 -44.01
CA ASP A 225 -16.77 59.60 -44.69
C ASP A 225 -17.90 58.84 -43.95
N PRO A 226 -19.08 59.44 -43.66
CA PRO A 226 -20.12 58.85 -42.79
C PRO A 226 -20.84 57.62 -43.37
N SER A 227 -20.50 57.18 -44.58
CA SER A 227 -21.26 56.18 -45.35
C SER A 227 -20.79 54.73 -45.18
N GLN A 228 -19.75 54.47 -44.36
CA GLN A 228 -19.25 53.11 -44.11
C GLN A 228 -19.68 52.49 -42.77
N ILE A 229 -20.81 52.90 -42.21
CA ILE A 229 -21.47 52.16 -41.12
C ILE A 229 -22.24 50.98 -41.73
N GLY A 230 -21.48 50.03 -42.29
CA GLY A 230 -21.98 48.79 -42.85
C GLY A 230 -21.86 47.64 -41.86
N TYR A 231 -23.01 47.10 -41.47
CA TYR A 231 -23.22 45.86 -40.72
C TYR A 231 -22.19 44.76 -41.08
N ASN A 232 -21.34 44.35 -40.13
CA ASN A 232 -20.52 43.14 -40.24
C ASN A 232 -20.94 42.13 -39.17
N ASP A 233 -22.05 41.46 -39.47
CA ASP A 233 -22.68 40.42 -38.66
C ASP A 233 -22.03 39.04 -38.89
N SER A 234 -20.74 38.91 -38.56
CA SER A 234 -20.05 37.63 -38.72
C SER A 234 -18.84 37.48 -37.80
N ARG A 235 -19.08 37.08 -36.54
CA ARG A 235 -18.17 36.21 -35.74
C ARG A 235 -18.64 35.79 -34.33
N TYR A 236 -19.94 35.81 -34.03
CA TYR A 236 -20.46 35.09 -32.85
C TYR A 236 -20.71 33.61 -33.17
N GLN A 237 -19.63 32.83 -33.33
CA GLN A 237 -19.75 31.38 -33.20
C GLN A 237 -19.97 31.02 -31.72
N PRO A 238 -21.05 30.31 -31.35
CA PRO A 238 -21.31 29.95 -29.97
C PRO A 238 -20.31 28.87 -29.53
N ARG A 239 -19.29 29.29 -28.77
CA ARG A 239 -18.36 28.41 -28.04
C ARG A 239 -19.06 27.42 -27.09
N ALA A 240 -20.35 27.61 -26.83
CA ALA A 240 -21.19 26.73 -26.01
C ALA A 240 -21.30 25.28 -26.55
N ARG A 241 -21.06 25.03 -27.85
CA ARG A 241 -21.19 23.67 -28.43
C ARG A 241 -20.00 22.74 -28.17
N ARG A 242 -18.81 23.25 -27.81
CA ARG A 242 -17.65 22.39 -27.45
C ARG A 242 -17.60 21.98 -25.97
N ILE A 243 -18.39 22.64 -25.12
CA ILE A 243 -18.49 22.30 -23.69
C ILE A 243 -19.42 21.09 -23.46
N ARG A 244 -20.28 20.78 -24.45
CA ARG A 244 -21.29 19.71 -24.36
C ARG A 244 -20.79 18.28 -24.61
N ARG A 245 -19.48 18.05 -24.78
CA ARG A 245 -18.91 16.71 -25.10
C ARG A 245 -18.00 16.09 -24.03
N ARG A 246 -17.91 16.66 -22.82
CA ARG A 246 -17.33 15.94 -21.67
C ARG A 246 -18.46 15.65 -20.67
N TRP A 247 -19.07 14.48 -20.81
CA TRP A 247 -20.18 14.02 -19.97
C TRP A 247 -19.79 13.85 -18.49
N LEU A 248 -18.49 13.88 -18.17
CA LEU A 248 -17.95 13.82 -16.82
C LEU A 248 -16.84 14.88 -16.63
N PRO A 249 -16.84 15.65 -15.52
CA PRO A 249 -15.75 16.55 -15.16
C PRO A 249 -14.42 15.80 -15.03
N ALA A 250 -13.31 16.44 -15.41
CA ALA A 250 -11.99 15.82 -15.33
C ALA A 250 -11.67 15.30 -13.90
N SER A 251 -12.09 16.03 -12.86
CA SER A 251 -11.96 15.63 -11.45
C SER A 251 -12.67 14.32 -11.11
N PHE A 252 -13.88 14.10 -11.63
CA PHE A 252 -14.62 12.85 -11.42
C PHE A 252 -13.92 11.68 -12.09
N VAL A 253 -13.40 11.87 -13.31
CA VAL A 253 -12.61 10.84 -14.00
C VAL A 253 -11.32 10.52 -13.22
N ARG A 254 -10.63 11.53 -12.66
CA ARG A 254 -9.46 11.30 -11.78
C ARG A 254 -9.83 10.49 -10.54
N PHE A 255 -11.00 10.77 -9.96
CA PHE A 255 -11.50 10.05 -8.80
C PHE A 255 -11.83 8.59 -9.13
N VAL A 256 -12.45 8.30 -10.27
CA VAL A 256 -12.70 6.92 -10.72
C VAL A 256 -11.40 6.15 -10.92
N TRP A 257 -10.38 6.77 -11.53
CA TRP A 257 -9.05 6.15 -11.65
C TRP A 257 -8.39 5.88 -10.29
N PHE A 258 -8.57 6.79 -9.33
CA PHE A 258 -8.12 6.58 -7.96
C PHE A 258 -8.85 5.41 -7.29
N CYS A 259 -10.18 5.32 -7.42
CA CYS A 259 -10.97 4.20 -6.92
C CYS A 259 -10.52 2.88 -7.55
N LEU A 260 -10.20 2.88 -8.86
CA LEU A 260 -9.69 1.69 -9.55
C LEU A 260 -8.31 1.27 -9.01
N ALA A 261 -7.39 2.22 -8.81
CA ALA A 261 -6.07 1.93 -8.21
C ALA A 261 -6.21 1.36 -6.79
N LEU A 262 -7.12 1.93 -5.98
CA LEU A 262 -7.44 1.39 -4.66
C LEU A 262 -8.02 -0.02 -4.73
N LEU A 263 -8.98 -0.25 -5.63
CA LEU A 263 -9.58 -1.57 -5.82
C LEU A 263 -8.52 -2.61 -6.20
N ILE A 264 -7.63 -2.28 -7.14
CA ILE A 264 -6.52 -3.15 -7.54
C ILE A 264 -5.60 -3.47 -6.36
N GLY A 265 -5.22 -2.45 -5.58
CA GLY A 265 -4.42 -2.62 -4.37
C GLY A 265 -5.10 -3.59 -3.40
N LEU A 266 -6.33 -3.31 -3.00
CA LEU A 266 -7.09 -4.12 -2.04
C LEU A 266 -7.30 -5.56 -2.55
N LEU A 267 -7.60 -5.73 -3.84
CA LEU A 267 -7.79 -7.04 -4.45
C LEU A 267 -6.50 -7.88 -4.46
N ALA A 268 -5.32 -7.25 -4.57
CA ALA A 268 -4.04 -7.94 -4.51
C ALA A 268 -3.88 -8.76 -3.21
N TYR A 269 -4.38 -8.28 -2.08
CA TYR A 269 -4.34 -9.07 -0.85
C TYR A 269 -5.35 -10.21 -0.81
N VAL A 270 -6.59 -9.99 -1.25
CA VAL A 270 -7.60 -11.07 -1.30
C VAL A 270 -7.07 -12.21 -2.15
N ILE A 271 -6.55 -11.87 -3.34
CA ILE A 271 -5.99 -12.85 -4.25
C ILE A 271 -4.76 -13.51 -3.61
N GLY A 272 -3.88 -12.75 -2.95
CA GLY A 272 -2.70 -13.31 -2.30
C GLY A 272 -3.03 -14.30 -1.17
N GLU A 273 -4.07 -14.02 -0.38
CA GLU A 273 -4.55 -14.93 0.66
C GLU A 273 -5.22 -16.17 0.05
N ALA A 274 -6.14 -15.97 -0.89
CA ALA A 274 -6.81 -17.08 -1.57
C ALA A 274 -5.81 -17.98 -2.29
N TYR A 275 -4.79 -17.37 -2.90
CA TYR A 275 -3.67 -18.09 -3.48
C TYR A 275 -3.01 -18.93 -2.39
N ALA A 276 -2.54 -18.32 -1.30
CA ALA A 276 -1.80 -19.00 -0.22
C ALA A 276 -2.60 -20.16 0.41
N GLU A 277 -3.91 -19.97 0.57
CA GLU A 277 -4.83 -20.99 1.05
C GLU A 277 -4.92 -22.19 0.09
N ILE A 278 -5.04 -21.95 -1.23
CA ILE A 278 -5.04 -23.01 -2.24
C ILE A 278 -3.76 -23.85 -2.13
N TYR A 279 -2.60 -23.23 -2.06
CA TYR A 279 -1.32 -23.93 -1.96
C TYR A 279 -1.21 -24.83 -0.73
N LEU A 280 -1.72 -24.36 0.41
CA LEU A 280 -1.69 -25.13 1.64
C LEU A 280 -2.68 -26.30 1.62
N ARG A 281 -3.80 -26.16 0.90
CA ARG A 281 -4.77 -27.25 0.70
C ARG A 281 -4.27 -28.32 -0.26
N THR A 282 -3.40 -27.98 -1.20
CA THR A 282 -2.93 -28.89 -2.26
C THR A 282 -1.64 -29.64 -1.90
N LEU A 283 -1.12 -29.50 -0.68
CA LEU A 283 0.06 -30.24 -0.22
C LEU A 283 -0.10 -31.77 -0.36
N PRO A 284 0.97 -32.53 -0.60
CA PRO A 284 2.38 -32.13 -0.73
C PRO A 284 2.75 -31.61 -2.13
N HIS A 285 3.77 -30.76 -2.23
CA HIS A 285 4.25 -30.20 -3.50
C HIS A 285 5.71 -30.58 -3.75
N ASN A 286 6.07 -30.71 -5.03
CA ASN A 286 7.46 -30.84 -5.43
C ASN A 286 8.20 -29.49 -5.36
N ASN A 287 9.54 -29.53 -5.32
CA ASN A 287 10.38 -28.32 -5.25
C ASN A 287 10.11 -27.34 -6.41
N LEU A 288 9.88 -27.85 -7.61
CA LEU A 288 9.59 -27.03 -8.80
C LEU A 288 8.23 -26.33 -8.69
N GLU A 289 7.19 -27.06 -8.27
CA GLU A 289 5.84 -26.51 -8.07
C GLU A 289 5.86 -25.37 -7.05
N THR A 290 6.62 -25.54 -5.96
CA THR A 290 6.81 -24.50 -4.94
C THR A 290 7.48 -23.24 -5.52
N ILE A 291 8.52 -23.40 -6.35
CA ILE A 291 9.19 -22.26 -7.00
C ILE A 291 8.23 -21.55 -7.97
N VAL A 292 7.57 -22.29 -8.86
CA VAL A 292 6.65 -21.72 -9.86
C VAL A 292 5.51 -20.97 -9.18
N TYR A 293 4.95 -21.56 -8.14
CA TYR A 293 3.87 -20.95 -7.38
C TYR A 293 4.30 -19.60 -6.76
N VAL A 294 5.46 -19.58 -6.10
CA VAL A 294 5.94 -18.37 -5.40
C VAL A 294 6.37 -17.29 -6.40
N TYR A 295 7.10 -17.65 -7.44
CA TYR A 295 7.52 -16.68 -8.46
C TYR A 295 6.37 -16.22 -9.34
N GLY A 296 5.35 -17.06 -9.55
CA GLY A 296 4.09 -16.67 -10.18
C GLY A 296 3.44 -15.54 -9.40
N TRP A 297 3.30 -15.69 -8.09
CA TRP A 297 2.77 -14.64 -7.22
C TRP A 297 3.62 -13.37 -7.22
N ILE A 298 4.95 -13.50 -7.09
CA ILE A 298 5.88 -12.35 -7.15
C ILE A 298 5.71 -11.57 -8.46
N SER A 299 5.59 -12.29 -9.59
CA SER A 299 5.32 -11.70 -10.89
C SER A 299 3.98 -10.95 -10.90
N THR A 300 2.92 -11.56 -10.38
CA THR A 300 1.60 -10.90 -10.23
C THR A 300 1.70 -9.61 -9.42
N VAL A 301 2.37 -9.61 -8.26
CA VAL A 301 2.54 -8.40 -7.44
C VAL A 301 3.25 -7.29 -8.20
N HIS A 302 4.31 -7.61 -8.95
CA HIS A 302 5.02 -6.63 -9.78
C HIS A 302 4.18 -6.09 -10.94
N LEU A 303 3.34 -6.93 -11.56
CA LEU A 303 2.40 -6.50 -12.60
C LEU A 303 1.32 -5.56 -12.02
N LEU A 304 0.79 -5.87 -10.84
CA LEU A 304 -0.20 -5.01 -10.16
C LEU A 304 0.42 -3.69 -9.70
N ASP A 305 1.67 -3.70 -9.22
CA ASP A 305 2.45 -2.49 -8.91
C ASP A 305 2.68 -1.64 -10.16
N GLY A 306 3.08 -2.26 -11.27
CA GLY A 306 3.24 -1.58 -12.56
C GLY A 306 1.95 -0.96 -13.06
N LEU A 307 0.84 -1.70 -13.02
CA LEU A 307 -0.49 -1.24 -13.42
C LEU A 307 -0.96 -0.07 -12.53
N THR A 308 -0.80 -0.19 -11.22
CA THR A 308 -1.18 0.86 -10.26
C THR A 308 -0.30 2.10 -10.44
N GLY A 309 1.01 1.91 -10.63
CA GLY A 309 1.96 2.99 -10.95
C GLY A 309 1.59 3.71 -12.25
N TRP A 310 1.16 2.98 -13.27
CA TRP A 310 0.68 3.53 -14.53
C TRP A 310 -0.66 4.29 -14.41
N ILE A 311 -1.58 3.83 -13.55
CA ILE A 311 -2.82 4.56 -13.24
C ILE A 311 -2.52 5.86 -12.47
N LEU A 312 -1.55 5.82 -11.55
CA LEU A 312 -1.25 6.92 -10.64
C LEU A 312 -0.25 7.95 -11.20
N GLY A 313 0.61 7.59 -12.16
CA GLY A 313 1.78 8.39 -12.51
C GLY A 313 2.35 8.27 -13.94
N GLY A 314 1.55 7.94 -14.95
CA GLY A 314 2.05 7.79 -16.33
C GLY A 314 2.46 9.10 -17.03
N GLN A 315 1.62 10.13 -17.01
CA GLN A 315 1.85 11.39 -17.74
C GLN A 315 1.17 12.58 -17.03
N GLU A 316 1.74 13.78 -17.18
CA GLU A 316 1.12 15.02 -16.69
C GLU A 316 -0.21 15.26 -17.41
N GLY A 317 -1.28 15.45 -16.63
CA GLY A 317 -2.60 15.82 -17.16
C GLY A 317 -3.60 14.67 -17.33
N GLU A 318 -3.18 13.40 -17.40
CA GLU A 318 -4.09 12.27 -17.56
C GLU A 318 -4.16 11.35 -16.32
N ARG A 319 -5.39 10.93 -15.98
CA ARG A 319 -5.77 10.07 -14.84
C ARG A 319 -5.63 10.72 -13.48
N VAL A 320 -4.78 10.25 -12.57
CA VAL A 320 -4.72 10.74 -11.18
C VAL A 320 -3.64 11.80 -10.98
N GLY A 321 -2.40 11.55 -11.45
CA GLY A 321 -1.31 12.53 -11.45
C GLY A 321 -0.78 12.93 -10.06
N SER A 322 -0.82 12.02 -9.07
CA SER A 322 -0.41 12.31 -7.69
C SER A 322 0.87 11.58 -7.30
N TYR A 323 1.97 12.34 -7.17
CA TYR A 323 3.26 11.83 -6.71
C TYR A 323 3.22 11.19 -5.31
N PRO A 324 2.71 11.85 -4.25
CA PRO A 324 2.68 11.25 -2.91
C PRO A 324 1.81 10.00 -2.85
N LEU A 325 0.75 9.93 -3.66
CA LEU A 325 -0.08 8.74 -3.74
C LEU A 325 0.65 7.58 -4.44
N SER A 326 1.32 7.85 -5.56
CA SER A 326 2.19 6.87 -6.23
C SER A 326 3.29 6.34 -5.30
N TRP A 327 3.87 7.21 -4.47
CA TRP A 327 4.88 6.84 -3.47
C TRP A 327 4.32 5.82 -2.47
N ILE A 328 3.13 6.09 -1.94
CA ILE A 328 2.48 5.25 -0.93
C ILE A 328 2.02 3.90 -1.48
N PHE A 329 1.45 3.86 -2.69
CA PHE A 329 1.12 2.59 -3.34
C PHE A 329 2.36 1.78 -3.72
N LYS A 330 3.45 2.44 -4.13
CA LYS A 330 4.72 1.75 -4.37
C LYS A 330 5.23 1.09 -3.09
N LEU A 331 5.15 1.79 -1.96
CA LEU A 331 5.49 1.23 -0.66
C LEU A 331 4.59 0.05 -0.29
N TYR A 332 3.28 0.17 -0.50
CA TYR A 332 2.32 -0.90 -0.26
C TYR A 332 2.71 -2.19 -0.97
N PHE A 333 2.88 -2.16 -2.30
CA PHE A 333 3.24 -3.35 -3.08
C PHE A 333 4.65 -3.86 -2.75
N MET A 334 5.58 -2.95 -2.44
CA MET A 334 6.94 -3.34 -2.05
C MET A 334 6.94 -4.08 -0.71
N LEU A 335 6.12 -3.65 0.26
CA LEU A 335 5.95 -4.36 1.52
C LEU A 335 5.28 -5.71 1.30
N THR A 336 4.21 -5.77 0.50
CA THR A 336 3.53 -7.04 0.14
C THR A 336 4.55 -8.03 -0.42
N TYR A 337 5.32 -7.63 -1.42
CA TYR A 337 6.39 -8.43 -2.00
C TYR A 337 7.36 -8.95 -0.93
N GLN A 338 7.89 -8.05 -0.09
CA GLN A 338 8.86 -8.42 0.93
C GLN A 338 8.27 -9.39 1.96
N THR A 339 7.04 -9.19 2.42
CA THR A 339 6.38 -10.08 3.40
C THR A 339 6.22 -11.50 2.87
N TYR A 340 5.86 -11.67 1.59
CA TYR A 340 5.75 -13.00 0.98
C TYR A 340 7.12 -13.67 0.82
N VAL A 341 8.15 -12.92 0.44
CA VAL A 341 9.52 -13.42 0.35
C VAL A 341 10.02 -13.87 1.74
N ARG A 342 9.70 -13.14 2.81
CA ARG A 342 10.06 -13.56 4.19
C ARG A 342 9.34 -14.85 4.61
N ALA A 343 8.04 -14.95 4.30
CA ALA A 343 7.28 -16.16 4.55
C ALA A 343 7.80 -17.36 3.74
N LEU A 344 8.38 -17.13 2.55
CA LEU A 344 9.06 -18.16 1.77
C LEU A 344 10.37 -18.60 2.44
N TYR A 345 11.18 -17.65 2.90
CA TYR A 345 12.43 -17.98 3.61
C TYR A 345 12.19 -18.89 4.79
N ALA A 346 11.05 -18.77 5.46
CA ALA A 346 10.71 -19.67 6.54
C ALA A 346 10.24 -21.08 6.12
N ARG A 347 10.09 -21.37 4.82
CA ARG A 347 9.66 -22.68 4.30
C ARG A 347 10.73 -23.39 3.46
N LEU A 348 11.82 -22.71 3.13
CA LEU A 348 12.89 -23.30 2.33
C LEU A 348 13.62 -24.36 3.15
N ARG A 349 13.60 -25.59 2.62
CA ARG A 349 14.10 -26.80 3.28
C ARG A 349 15.63 -26.96 3.17
N ASP A 350 16.29 -26.17 2.31
CA ASP A 350 17.74 -26.28 2.04
C ASP A 350 18.45 -24.91 2.17
N PRO A 351 19.49 -24.78 3.04
CA PRO A 351 20.34 -23.59 3.14
C PRO A 351 20.96 -23.13 1.81
N LYS A 352 21.21 -24.04 0.85
CA LYS A 352 21.76 -23.67 -0.45
C LYS A 352 20.76 -22.86 -1.28
N GLN A 353 19.47 -23.20 -1.23
CA GLN A 353 18.41 -22.46 -1.92
C GLN A 353 18.32 -21.03 -1.38
N PHE A 354 18.46 -20.87 -0.07
CA PHE A 354 18.51 -19.57 0.57
C PHE A 354 19.67 -18.71 0.06
N MET A 355 20.87 -19.28 -0.04
CA MET A 355 22.04 -18.59 -0.57
C MET A 355 21.85 -18.17 -2.05
N TYR A 356 21.33 -19.04 -2.91
CA TYR A 356 21.08 -18.70 -4.31
C TYR A 356 20.06 -17.57 -4.46
N LEU A 357 18.96 -17.62 -3.71
CA LEU A 357 17.94 -16.56 -3.71
C LEU A 357 18.51 -15.23 -3.23
N GLN A 358 19.34 -15.26 -2.18
CA GLN A 358 19.94 -14.05 -1.64
C GLN A 358 20.97 -13.43 -2.59
N ILE A 359 21.82 -14.26 -3.21
CA ILE A 359 22.79 -13.81 -4.21
C ILE A 359 22.04 -13.21 -5.41
N LEU A 360 21.00 -13.88 -5.91
CA LEU A 360 20.21 -13.39 -7.04
C LEU A 360 19.51 -12.05 -6.71
N SER A 361 18.88 -11.95 -5.54
CA SER A 361 18.19 -10.73 -5.09
C SER A 361 19.17 -9.56 -4.90
N SER A 362 20.31 -9.80 -4.24
CA SER A 362 21.32 -8.77 -3.95
C SER A 362 22.06 -8.33 -5.21
N THR A 363 22.46 -9.28 -6.06
CA THR A 363 23.14 -9.00 -7.33
C THR A 363 22.20 -8.29 -8.29
N GLY A 364 20.94 -8.72 -8.36
CA GLY A 364 19.90 -8.04 -9.13
C GLY A 364 19.74 -6.58 -8.67
N LEU A 365 19.65 -6.33 -7.37
CA LEU A 365 19.58 -4.97 -6.85
C LEU A 365 20.82 -4.14 -7.21
N ILE A 366 22.03 -4.67 -6.98
CA ILE A 366 23.31 -3.98 -7.17
C ILE A 366 23.60 -3.67 -8.64
N VAL A 367 23.31 -4.61 -9.54
CA VAL A 367 23.66 -4.50 -10.96
C VAL A 367 22.52 -3.90 -11.77
N VAL A 368 21.30 -4.43 -11.62
CA VAL A 368 20.17 -4.04 -12.48
C VAL A 368 19.71 -2.62 -12.16
N THR A 369 19.72 -2.20 -10.89
CA THR A 369 19.17 -0.89 -10.51
C THR A 369 19.96 0.29 -11.10
N PRO A 370 21.30 0.35 -11.02
CA PRO A 370 22.06 1.36 -11.72
C PRO A 370 21.85 1.30 -13.25
N ILE A 371 21.83 0.09 -13.84
CA ILE A 371 21.61 -0.06 -15.29
C ILE A 371 20.26 0.52 -15.71
N LEU A 372 19.18 0.22 -14.98
CA LEU A 372 17.84 0.75 -15.26
C LEU A 372 17.80 2.27 -15.17
N MET A 373 18.60 2.89 -14.31
CA MET A 373 18.69 4.35 -14.15
C MET A 373 19.49 5.05 -15.26
N SER A 374 20.16 4.29 -16.13
CA SER A 374 21.01 4.82 -17.19
C SER A 374 20.22 5.53 -18.31
N ARG A 375 20.88 6.50 -18.96
CA ARG A 375 20.30 7.23 -20.12
C ARG A 375 19.93 6.31 -21.30
N PRO A 376 20.72 5.28 -21.66
CA PRO A 376 20.35 4.36 -22.75
C PRO A 376 19.04 3.62 -22.49
N VAL A 377 18.80 3.17 -21.25
CA VAL A 377 17.54 2.50 -20.88
C VAL A 377 16.36 3.47 -20.96
N HIS A 378 16.52 4.70 -20.45
CA HIS A 378 15.49 5.74 -20.58
C HIS A 378 15.19 6.07 -22.05
N TRP A 379 16.22 6.21 -22.89
CA TRP A 379 16.07 6.42 -24.32
C TRP A 379 15.31 5.27 -24.98
N PHE A 380 15.68 4.02 -24.68
CA PHE A 380 14.99 2.83 -25.19
C PHE A 380 13.50 2.80 -24.80
N LEU A 381 13.20 3.06 -23.51
CA LEU A 381 11.81 3.13 -23.02
C LEU A 381 11.02 4.28 -23.65
N SER A 382 11.69 5.38 -23.99
CA SER A 382 11.08 6.53 -24.67
C SER A 382 10.78 6.23 -26.14
N VAL A 383 11.70 5.55 -26.84
CA VAL A 383 11.52 5.12 -28.23
C VAL A 383 10.38 4.11 -28.37
N LEU A 384 10.23 3.20 -27.40
CA LEU A 384 9.11 2.25 -27.35
C LEU A 384 7.76 2.88 -26.99
N GLY A 385 7.72 4.18 -26.68
CA GLY A 385 6.49 4.87 -26.26
C GLY A 385 5.96 4.43 -24.89
N ILE A 386 6.76 3.68 -24.12
CA ILE A 386 6.39 3.20 -22.78
C ILE A 386 6.57 4.31 -21.74
N ASN A 387 7.54 5.20 -21.95
CA ASN A 387 7.81 6.32 -21.04
C ASN A 387 7.80 7.67 -21.79
N GLY A 388 6.94 8.59 -21.36
CA GLY A 388 6.88 9.97 -21.89
C GLY A 388 7.56 11.01 -20.98
N GLN A 389 8.17 10.59 -19.87
CA GLN A 389 8.72 11.49 -18.87
C GLN A 389 10.14 11.97 -19.24
N SER A 390 10.50 13.16 -18.76
CA SER A 390 11.87 13.65 -18.84
C SER A 390 12.83 12.73 -18.07
N TYR A 391 14.11 12.72 -18.48
CA TYR A 391 15.13 11.90 -17.82
C TYR A 391 15.25 12.20 -16.32
N GLY A 392 15.16 13.47 -15.92
CA GLY A 392 15.21 13.87 -14.52
C GLY A 392 14.05 13.33 -13.68
N SER A 393 12.83 13.38 -14.22
CA SER A 393 11.64 12.81 -13.54
C SER A 393 11.72 11.28 -13.44
N TYR A 394 12.18 10.61 -14.50
CA TYR A 394 12.43 9.18 -14.50
C TYR A 394 13.48 8.79 -13.45
N GLN A 395 14.61 9.50 -13.43
CA GLN A 395 15.70 9.31 -12.48
C GLN A 395 15.21 9.48 -11.04
N LYS A 396 14.40 10.51 -10.77
CA LYS A 396 13.78 10.74 -9.45
C LYS A 396 12.90 9.57 -9.02
N ILE A 397 12.08 9.02 -9.92
CA ILE A 397 11.22 7.86 -9.63
C ILE A 397 12.06 6.61 -9.33
N CYS A 398 13.14 6.37 -10.08
CA CYS A 398 14.07 5.26 -9.82
C CYS A 398 14.70 5.40 -8.42
N ILE A 399 15.21 6.58 -8.08
CA ILE A 399 15.82 6.84 -6.76
C ILE A 399 14.81 6.65 -5.63
N ARG A 400 13.60 7.20 -5.79
CA ARG A 400 12.48 7.01 -4.85
C ARG A 400 12.20 5.53 -4.61
N ASN A 401 12.17 4.72 -5.68
CA ASN A 401 11.90 3.29 -5.56
C ASN A 401 12.99 2.55 -4.77
N VAL A 402 14.26 2.95 -4.88
CA VAL A 402 15.35 2.40 -4.07
C VAL A 402 15.18 2.75 -2.59
N PHE A 403 14.80 4.00 -2.29
CA PHE A 403 14.53 4.41 -0.91
C PHE A 403 13.36 3.64 -0.30
N ILE A 404 12.25 3.49 -1.04
CA ILE A 404 11.07 2.72 -0.61
C ILE A 404 11.44 1.25 -0.38
N ARG A 405 12.22 0.65 -1.28
CA ARG A 405 12.73 -0.72 -1.15
C ARG A 405 13.51 -0.92 0.14
N PHE A 406 14.47 -0.04 0.43
CA PHE A 406 15.23 -0.08 1.67
C PHE A 406 14.32 -0.03 2.90
N MET A 407 13.32 0.84 2.90
CA MET A 407 12.38 0.96 4.01
C MET A 407 11.54 -0.32 4.19
N ALA A 408 11.02 -0.89 3.10
CA ALA A 408 10.22 -2.11 3.12
C ALA A 408 11.01 -3.35 3.55
N GLU A 409 12.26 -3.51 3.07
CA GLU A 409 13.16 -4.61 3.46
C GLU A 409 13.40 -4.59 4.97
N ASN A 410 13.74 -3.43 5.53
CA ASN A 410 14.00 -3.31 6.96
C ASN A 410 12.75 -3.50 7.82
N ALA A 411 11.63 -2.90 7.44
CA ALA A 411 10.40 -3.01 8.24
C ALA A 411 9.84 -4.43 8.24
N SER A 412 9.84 -5.10 7.09
CA SER A 412 9.39 -6.49 6.98
C SER A 412 10.31 -7.46 7.72
N MET A 413 11.63 -7.29 7.62
CA MET A 413 12.57 -8.17 8.30
C MET A 413 12.54 -8.01 9.82
N LEU A 414 12.47 -6.77 10.33
CA LEU A 414 12.38 -6.52 11.76
C LEU A 414 11.07 -7.08 12.34
N ALA A 415 9.96 -6.94 11.62
CA ALA A 415 8.69 -7.55 12.01
C ALA A 415 8.74 -9.08 11.97
N PHE A 416 9.37 -9.68 10.96
CA PHE A 416 9.52 -11.12 10.83
C PHE A 416 10.40 -11.72 11.93
N LEU A 417 11.59 -11.18 12.18
CA LEU A 417 12.46 -11.63 13.28
C LEU A 417 11.77 -11.43 14.63
N GLY A 418 11.08 -10.30 14.82
CA GLY A 418 10.29 -10.04 16.02
C GLY A 418 9.17 -11.05 16.21
N SER A 419 8.42 -11.39 15.16
CA SER A 419 7.33 -12.36 15.24
C SER A 419 7.85 -13.78 15.47
N VAL A 420 8.98 -14.17 14.86
CA VAL A 420 9.64 -15.47 15.10
C VAL A 420 9.97 -15.63 16.58
N VAL A 421 10.58 -14.62 17.22
CA VAL A 421 10.94 -14.69 18.65
C VAL A 421 9.70 -14.67 19.54
N VAL A 422 8.79 -13.71 19.31
CA VAL A 422 7.63 -13.50 20.17
C VAL A 422 6.62 -14.63 20.07
N LEU A 423 6.39 -15.20 18.89
CA LEU A 423 5.40 -16.27 18.72
C LEU A 423 5.98 -17.65 19.06
N HIS A 424 7.29 -17.87 18.91
CA HIS A 424 7.90 -19.13 19.32
C HIS A 424 7.96 -19.27 20.85
N PHE A 425 8.35 -18.21 21.57
CA PHE A 425 8.46 -18.23 23.03
C PHE A 425 7.23 -17.69 23.76
N GLY A 426 6.25 -17.14 23.04
CA GLY A 426 5.07 -16.51 23.61
C GLY A 426 3.88 -17.46 23.80
N ALA A 427 2.84 -16.94 24.46
CA ALA A 427 1.61 -17.67 24.73
C ALA A 427 0.84 -18.08 23.46
N ASN A 428 1.07 -17.41 22.33
CA ASN A 428 0.34 -17.62 21.08
C ASN A 428 0.97 -18.65 20.15
N LYS A 429 1.96 -19.44 20.62
CA LYS A 429 2.64 -20.47 19.83
C LYS A 429 1.68 -21.41 19.11
N ASP A 430 0.63 -21.87 19.80
CA ASP A 430 -0.34 -22.83 19.24
C ASP A 430 -1.37 -22.20 18.30
N VAL A 431 -1.60 -20.88 18.43
CA VAL A 431 -2.47 -20.09 17.54
C VAL A 431 -1.77 -19.79 16.22
N TYR A 432 -0.43 -19.79 16.23
CA TYR A 432 0.44 -19.63 15.07
C TYR A 432 1.32 -20.87 14.84
N PRO A 433 0.75 -21.99 14.35
CA PRO A 433 1.50 -23.22 14.09
C PRO A 433 2.76 -22.99 13.24
N TYR A 434 2.73 -21.98 12.36
CA TYR A 434 3.84 -21.57 11.50
C TYR A 434 5.13 -21.21 12.25
N PHE A 435 5.06 -20.70 13.49
CA PHE A 435 6.23 -20.32 14.30
C PHE A 435 6.48 -21.26 15.49
N ALA A 436 5.84 -22.42 15.50
CA ALA A 436 5.97 -23.35 16.61
C ALA A 436 7.27 -24.18 16.57
N PHE A 437 7.77 -24.52 15.36
CA PHE A 437 9.00 -25.29 15.11
C PHE A 437 9.08 -26.63 15.87
N ASP A 438 7.97 -27.38 15.97
CA ASP A 438 7.88 -28.64 16.73
C ASP A 438 8.27 -29.90 15.91
N GLY A 439 8.85 -29.73 14.71
CA GLY A 439 9.11 -30.80 13.72
C GLY A 439 10.18 -31.84 14.08
N GLY A 440 10.40 -32.13 15.37
CA GLY A 440 11.51 -32.95 15.83
C GLY A 440 11.19 -34.41 16.21
N VAL A 441 9.93 -34.84 16.20
CA VAL A 441 9.57 -36.12 16.85
C VAL A 441 9.09 -37.22 15.89
N TRP A 442 8.56 -36.90 14.71
CA TRP A 442 7.87 -37.90 13.88
C TRP A 442 8.21 -37.89 12.39
N ASP A 443 8.95 -36.90 11.90
CA ASP A 443 9.30 -36.80 10.48
C ASP A 443 10.76 -36.36 10.33
N GLU A 444 11.66 -37.32 10.04
CA GLU A 444 13.09 -37.08 9.81
C GLU A 444 13.35 -36.14 8.61
N THR A 445 12.32 -35.82 7.82
CA THR A 445 12.40 -34.85 6.72
C THR A 445 12.17 -33.39 7.16
N GLU A 446 11.70 -33.13 8.39
CA GLU A 446 11.47 -31.78 8.93
C GLU A 446 12.70 -31.24 9.72
N GLN A 447 13.80 -30.95 9.00
CA GLN A 447 15.03 -30.36 9.60
C GLN A 447 14.92 -28.86 9.95
N TYR A 448 13.71 -28.34 10.18
CA TYR A 448 13.48 -26.90 10.31
C TYR A 448 13.41 -26.43 11.76
N THR A 449 14.52 -25.89 12.27
CA THR A 449 14.65 -25.44 13.65
C THR A 449 14.62 -23.91 13.76
N PHE A 450 14.13 -23.42 14.89
CA PHE A 450 14.16 -21.99 15.24
C PHE A 450 15.54 -21.35 15.03
N ASP A 451 16.61 -22.02 15.47
CA ASP A 451 17.99 -21.52 15.39
C ASP A 451 18.43 -21.30 13.93
N LEU A 452 18.09 -22.25 13.04
CA LEU A 452 18.38 -22.14 11.62
C LEU A 452 17.60 -20.97 10.99
N THR A 453 16.31 -20.86 11.24
CA THR A 453 15.44 -19.78 10.73
C THR A 453 15.96 -18.41 11.15
N PHE A 454 16.24 -18.26 12.44
CA PHE A 454 16.65 -17.00 13.02
C PHE A 454 18.02 -16.57 12.53
N LYS A 455 19.01 -17.49 12.51
CA LYS A 455 20.35 -17.20 12.00
C LYS A 455 20.35 -16.90 10.51
N ALA A 456 19.69 -17.73 9.70
CA ALA A 456 19.63 -17.52 8.25
C ALA A 456 18.99 -16.17 7.92
N SER A 457 17.84 -15.87 8.52
CA SER A 457 17.13 -14.60 8.30
C SER A 457 17.94 -13.38 8.76
N SER A 458 18.66 -13.50 9.88
CA SER A 458 19.56 -12.45 10.37
C SER A 458 20.74 -12.20 9.41
N ILE A 459 21.33 -13.27 8.87
CA ILE A 459 22.42 -13.16 7.87
C ILE A 459 21.90 -12.50 6.59
N THR A 460 20.72 -12.90 6.10
CA THR A 460 20.11 -12.25 4.93
C THR A 460 19.82 -10.79 5.17
N TRP A 461 19.33 -10.43 6.37
CA TRP A 461 19.14 -9.02 6.70
C TRP A 461 20.46 -8.24 6.62
N GLY A 462 21.55 -8.79 7.15
CA GLY A 462 22.89 -8.21 7.04
C GLY A 462 23.33 -8.04 5.58
N CYS A 463 23.09 -9.03 4.72
CA CYS A 463 23.39 -8.97 3.30
C CYS A 463 22.57 -7.90 2.57
N GLU A 464 21.28 -7.75 2.89
CA GLU A 464 20.40 -6.74 2.28
C GLU A 464 20.77 -5.32 2.71
N LEU A 465 21.14 -5.14 3.98
CA LEU A 465 21.68 -3.88 4.47
C LEU A 465 22.95 -3.52 3.71
N ALA A 466 23.91 -4.45 3.61
CA ALA A 466 25.14 -4.24 2.86
C ALA A 466 24.88 -3.91 1.38
N ALA A 467 24.01 -4.68 0.71
CA ALA A 467 23.63 -4.44 -0.68
C ALA A 467 22.99 -3.05 -0.87
N SER A 468 22.12 -2.63 0.05
CA SER A 468 21.50 -1.31 0.02
C SER A 468 22.51 -0.18 0.17
N PHE A 469 23.51 -0.33 1.05
CA PHE A 469 24.61 0.64 1.17
C PHE A 469 25.46 0.70 -0.11
N VAL A 470 25.79 -0.44 -0.70
CA VAL A 470 26.54 -0.51 -1.96
C VAL A 470 25.78 0.17 -3.09
N VAL A 471 24.48 -0.13 -3.26
CA VAL A 471 23.64 0.49 -4.31
C VAL A 471 23.52 2.00 -4.11
N ALA A 472 23.27 2.46 -2.88
CA ALA A 472 23.20 3.88 -2.59
C ALA A 472 24.54 4.58 -2.85
N GLY A 473 25.66 3.92 -2.55
CA GLY A 473 27.00 4.38 -2.88
C GLY A 473 27.24 4.47 -4.39
N LEU A 474 26.92 3.42 -5.15
CA LEU A 474 27.04 3.37 -6.61
C LEU A 474 26.19 4.44 -7.29
N ILE A 475 24.94 4.63 -6.85
CA ILE A 475 24.06 5.67 -7.39
C ILE A 475 24.66 7.07 -7.16
N ARG A 476 25.22 7.30 -5.96
CA ARG A 476 25.90 8.56 -5.64
C ARG A 476 27.14 8.78 -6.50
N LEU A 477 27.92 7.72 -6.74
CA LEU A 477 29.18 7.80 -7.49
C LEU A 477 28.95 8.00 -9.00
N ILE A 478 28.01 7.25 -9.58
CA ILE A 478 27.72 7.25 -11.02
C ILE A 478 26.87 8.46 -11.43
N TYR A 479 25.85 8.81 -10.63
CA TYR A 479 24.85 9.82 -11.01
C TYR A 479 24.90 11.10 -10.19
N GLY A 480 25.72 11.18 -9.13
CA GLY A 480 25.84 12.37 -8.29
C GLY A 480 24.63 12.67 -7.41
N VAL A 481 23.64 11.75 -7.32
CA VAL A 481 22.41 11.95 -6.55
C VAL A 481 22.39 11.06 -5.30
N SER A 482 21.91 11.58 -4.18
CA SER A 482 21.81 10.83 -2.92
C SER A 482 20.39 10.31 -2.70
N VAL A 483 20.26 8.98 -2.62
CA VAL A 483 18.99 8.28 -2.34
C VAL A 483 18.35 8.75 -1.03
N VAL A 484 19.16 8.93 0.01
CA VAL A 484 18.67 9.35 1.33
C VAL A 484 18.19 10.79 1.29
N VAL A 485 18.91 11.69 0.63
CA VAL A 485 18.53 13.12 0.56
C VAL A 485 17.20 13.28 -0.16
N GLU A 486 17.03 12.63 -1.32
CA GLU A 486 15.76 12.64 -2.06
C GLU A 486 14.60 12.10 -1.22
N GLY A 487 14.81 10.95 -0.55
CA GLY A 487 13.77 10.37 0.32
C GLY A 487 13.37 11.30 1.46
N LYS A 488 14.32 12.01 2.10
CA LYS A 488 14.00 12.99 3.15
C LYS A 488 13.24 14.20 2.61
N LEU A 489 13.61 14.67 1.41
CA LEU A 489 12.97 15.81 0.76
C LEU A 489 11.50 15.50 0.46
N ASP A 490 11.19 14.29 0.01
CA ASP A 490 9.80 13.88 -0.23
C ASP A 490 8.93 14.02 1.04
N PHE A 491 9.39 13.55 2.20
CA PHE A 491 8.64 13.74 3.46
C PHE A 491 8.55 15.20 3.92
N ALA A 492 9.56 16.01 3.60
CA ALA A 492 9.55 17.44 3.95
C ALA A 492 8.56 18.24 3.07
N VAL A 493 8.44 17.87 1.79
CA VAL A 493 7.51 18.48 0.84
C VAL A 493 6.08 18.02 1.11
N TRP A 494 5.86 16.74 1.38
CA TRP A 494 4.54 16.15 1.67
C TRP A 494 4.50 15.59 3.09
N PRO A 495 4.13 16.40 4.10
CA PRO A 495 4.17 15.96 5.49
C PRO A 495 3.16 14.84 5.81
N GLU A 496 2.07 14.72 5.06
CA GLU A 496 1.11 13.60 5.14
C GLU A 496 1.71 12.24 4.75
N LEU A 497 2.84 12.22 4.04
CA LEU A 497 3.51 11.00 3.62
C LEU A 497 4.00 10.18 4.82
N LEU A 498 4.46 10.86 5.89
CA LEU A 498 5.00 10.21 7.09
C LEU A 498 3.95 9.34 7.81
N PRO A 499 2.81 9.89 8.30
CA PRO A 499 1.81 9.08 8.99
C PRO A 499 1.19 8.02 8.08
N THR A 500 1.04 8.32 6.78
CA THR A 500 0.49 7.37 5.81
C THR A 500 1.44 6.20 5.54
N ALA A 501 2.76 6.46 5.47
CA ALA A 501 3.78 5.42 5.34
C ALA A 501 3.83 4.50 6.57
N VAL A 502 3.65 5.04 7.78
CA VAL A 502 3.61 4.22 9.00
C VAL A 502 2.32 3.39 9.05
N ALA A 503 1.18 3.99 8.71
CA ALA A 503 -0.10 3.29 8.68
C ALA A 503 -0.12 2.15 7.65
N VAL A 504 0.43 2.36 6.45
CA VAL A 504 0.54 1.28 5.46
C VAL A 504 1.43 0.17 5.96
N THR A 505 2.60 0.53 6.50
CA THR A 505 3.57 -0.46 6.94
C THR A 505 2.97 -1.32 8.03
N LEU A 506 2.34 -0.72 9.03
CA LEU A 506 1.63 -1.45 10.08
C LEU A 506 0.52 -2.35 9.50
N HIS A 507 -0.33 -1.82 8.61
CA HIS A 507 -1.42 -2.59 8.01
C HIS A 507 -0.93 -3.80 7.21
N VAL A 508 0.08 -3.63 6.34
CA VAL A 508 0.64 -4.74 5.55
C VAL A 508 1.26 -5.81 6.45
N LEU A 509 2.00 -5.40 7.49
CA LEU A 509 2.59 -6.35 8.43
C LEU A 509 1.54 -7.11 9.25
N GLN A 510 0.46 -6.42 9.66
CA GLN A 510 -0.68 -7.08 10.29
C GLN A 510 -1.39 -8.03 9.33
N ASN A 511 -1.56 -7.66 8.05
CA ASN A 511 -2.14 -8.56 7.03
C ASN A 511 -1.34 -9.86 6.91
N MET A 512 0.00 -9.77 6.89
CA MET A 512 0.88 -10.94 6.84
C MET A 512 0.66 -11.85 8.06
N LEU A 513 0.64 -11.28 9.26
CA LEU A 513 0.43 -12.06 10.50
C LEU A 513 -1.00 -12.62 10.59
N PHE A 514 -1.99 -11.89 10.10
CA PHE A 514 -3.37 -12.35 10.05
C PHE A 514 -3.57 -13.48 9.02
N SER A 515 -2.85 -13.47 7.90
CA SER A 515 -2.88 -14.55 6.90
C SER A 515 -2.46 -15.92 7.46
N ILE A 516 -1.47 -15.91 8.37
CA ILE A 516 -0.88 -17.14 8.91
C ILE A 516 -1.55 -17.66 10.19
N VAL A 517 -2.44 -16.87 10.81
CA VAL A 517 -3.15 -17.31 12.02
C VAL A 517 -4.11 -18.45 11.69
N ARG A 518 -4.30 -19.43 12.58
CA ARG A 518 -5.28 -20.50 12.36
C ARG A 518 -6.41 -20.38 13.35
N LEU A 519 -7.55 -19.90 12.86
CA LEU A 519 -8.72 -19.60 13.68
C LEU A 519 -9.67 -20.79 13.72
N GLN A 520 -9.97 -21.24 14.93
CA GLN A 520 -11.09 -22.13 15.19
C GLN A 520 -11.78 -21.63 16.45
N PHE A 521 -13.07 -21.34 16.37
CA PHE A 521 -13.79 -20.72 17.49
C PHE A 521 -14.55 -21.76 18.32
N ARG A 522 -14.50 -21.60 19.64
CA ARG A 522 -15.29 -22.38 20.59
C ARG A 522 -16.79 -22.17 20.40
#